data_AF-A0A136LYL4-F1
#
_entry.id   AF-A0A136LYL4-F1
#
_cell.length_a   1.000
_cell.length_b   1.000
_cell.length_c   1.000
_cell.angle_alpha   90.00
_cell.angle_beta   90.00
_cell.angle_gamma   90.00
#
_symmetry.space_group_name_H-M   'P 1'
#
loop_
_entity.id
_entity.type
_entity.pdbx_description
1 polymer ?
#
loop_
_entity_poly.entity_id
_entity_poly.type
_entity_poly.pdbx_seq_one_letter_code
_entity_poly.pdbx_strand_id
1 'polypeptide(L)'
;MQDFFSQLDGRLARFDFSNYLNPDNLFAVDPGPTDFQAWFYALAFGFLILVIIGRVVLRRVEIDGVYRALLRRFLKWSFWLAIVLVVLALARGQGIRILNMRLWPLVVLLLELINLGYLVYQLVRKEPKKKSEVKRVTEYQKYLPRKKKKQLKTT
;
A
#
# COMPACT_ATOMS: atom_id res chain seq x y z
N MET A 1 31.02 8.51 1.25
CA MET A 1 29.61 8.37 1.71
C MET A 1 28.97 9.71 2.04
N GLN A 2 29.66 10.67 2.67
CA GLN A 2 29.09 12.00 2.99
C GLN A 2 28.66 12.79 1.74
N ASP A 3 29.44 12.74 0.65
CA ASP A 3 29.10 13.44 -0.62
C ASP A 3 27.79 12.96 -1.27
N PHE A 4 27.40 11.69 -1.05
CA PHE A 4 26.17 11.14 -1.59
C PHE A 4 24.94 11.72 -0.89
N PHE A 5 25.00 11.89 0.43
CA PHE A 5 23.93 12.51 1.20
C PHE A 5 23.84 14.01 0.93
N SER A 6 24.98 14.70 0.78
CA SER A 6 25.00 16.12 0.40
C SER A 6 24.46 16.38 -1.01
N GLN A 7 24.71 15.47 -1.96
CA GLN A 7 24.10 15.53 -3.30
C GLN A 7 22.61 15.19 -3.29
N LEU A 8 22.16 14.27 -2.44
CA LEU A 8 20.75 13.96 -2.24
C LEU A 8 19.99 15.15 -1.63
N ASP A 9 20.54 15.77 -0.59
CA ASP A 9 19.95 16.96 0.04
C ASP A 9 19.85 18.13 -0.96
N GLY A 10 20.88 18.35 -1.78
CA GLY A 10 20.84 19.37 -2.83
C GLY A 10 19.83 19.09 -3.95
N ARG A 11 19.54 17.82 -4.26
CA ARG A 11 18.54 17.42 -5.26
C ARG A 11 17.11 17.43 -4.72
N LEU A 12 16.93 17.03 -3.46
CA LEU A 12 15.64 17.09 -2.76
C LEU A 12 15.25 18.54 -2.43
N ALA A 13 16.21 19.43 -2.14
CA ALA A 13 15.95 20.86 -1.92
C ALA A 13 15.54 21.62 -3.20
N ARG A 14 15.82 21.09 -4.40
CA ARG A 14 15.37 21.65 -5.69
C ARG A 14 14.02 21.12 -6.15
N PHE A 15 13.35 20.31 -5.33
CA PHE A 15 12.03 19.79 -5.64
C PHE A 15 10.98 20.89 -5.47
N ASP A 16 10.74 21.63 -6.54
CA ASP A 16 9.80 22.74 -6.53
C ASP A 16 8.36 22.24 -6.67
N PHE A 17 7.74 21.90 -5.53
CA PHE A 17 6.35 21.43 -5.47
C PHE A 17 5.35 22.42 -6.08
N SER A 18 5.67 23.72 -6.08
CA SER A 18 4.78 24.75 -6.61
C SER A 18 4.55 24.60 -8.12
N ASN A 19 5.60 24.21 -8.85
CA ASN A 19 5.55 23.95 -10.28
C ASN A 19 4.74 22.70 -10.65
N TYR A 20 4.54 21.76 -9.73
CA TYR A 20 3.77 20.54 -9.97
C TYR A 20 2.28 20.66 -9.62
N LEU A 21 1.92 21.61 -8.75
CA LEU A 21 0.53 21.89 -8.40
C LEU A 21 -0.10 22.99 -9.28
N ASN A 22 0.70 23.60 -10.16
CA ASN A 22 0.19 24.57 -11.12
C ASN A 22 -0.68 23.87 -12.18
N PRO A 23 -1.97 24.25 -12.33
CA PRO A 23 -2.89 23.61 -13.27
C PRO A 23 -2.36 23.56 -14.70
N ASP A 24 -1.67 24.60 -15.15
CA ASP A 24 -1.12 24.65 -16.52
C ASP A 24 -0.08 23.54 -16.76
N ASN A 25 0.66 23.15 -15.73
CA ASN A 25 1.66 22.08 -15.79
C ASN A 25 1.05 20.68 -15.57
N LEU A 26 -0.07 20.60 -14.85
CA LEU A 26 -0.80 19.36 -14.57
C LEU A 26 -1.47 18.78 -15.83
N PHE A 27 -2.09 19.66 -16.60
CA PHE A 27 -2.81 19.33 -17.83
C PHE A 27 -1.96 19.48 -19.09
N ALA A 28 -0.69 19.87 -18.95
CA ALA A 28 0.27 19.88 -20.06
C ALA A 28 0.35 18.49 -20.70
N VAL A 29 0.10 18.44 -22.00
CA VAL A 29 0.08 17.21 -22.81
C VAL A 29 1.49 16.68 -23.04
N ASP A 30 2.47 17.59 -23.12
CA ASP A 30 3.87 17.26 -23.34
C ASP A 30 4.77 18.03 -22.37
N PRO A 31 4.77 17.64 -21.08
CA PRO A 31 5.76 18.14 -20.16
C PRO A 31 7.09 17.52 -20.61
N GLY A 32 7.97 18.34 -21.19
CA GLY A 32 9.24 17.88 -21.75
C GLY A 32 10.08 16.99 -20.82
N PRO A 33 11.17 16.38 -21.33
CA PRO A 33 11.99 15.44 -20.58
C PRO A 33 12.47 16.11 -19.30
N THR A 34 11.88 15.69 -18.20
CA THR A 34 12.19 16.17 -16.85
C THR A 34 12.85 15.01 -16.13
N ASP A 35 13.77 15.30 -15.20
CA ASP A 35 14.40 14.30 -14.32
C ASP A 35 13.35 13.36 -13.67
N PHE A 36 12.13 13.86 -13.54
CA PHE A 36 10.96 13.15 -13.04
C PHE A 36 10.51 11.92 -13.84
N GLN A 37 10.86 11.80 -15.12
CA GLN A 37 10.41 10.66 -15.92
C GLN A 37 11.06 9.36 -15.42
N ALA A 38 12.36 9.40 -15.11
CA ALA A 38 13.06 8.28 -14.48
C ALA A 38 12.51 7.96 -13.09
N TRP A 39 12.19 8.99 -12.30
CA TRP A 39 11.54 8.83 -10.99
C TRP A 39 10.16 8.20 -11.09
N PHE A 40 9.37 8.54 -12.12
CA PHE A 40 8.06 7.96 -12.32
C PHE A 40 8.14 6.46 -12.64
N TYR A 41 9.07 6.05 -13.51
CA TYR A 41 9.32 4.64 -13.76
C TYR A 41 9.79 3.92 -12.49
N ALA A 42 10.74 4.50 -11.76
CA ALA A 42 11.23 3.94 -10.51
C ALA A 42 10.11 3.76 -9.48
N LEU A 43 9.21 4.74 -9.37
CA LEU A 43 8.04 4.67 -8.49
C LEU A 43 7.05 3.60 -8.96
N ALA A 44 6.76 3.52 -10.25
CA ALA A 44 5.83 2.54 -10.81
C ALA A 44 6.30 1.10 -10.60
N PHE A 45 7.54 0.79 -10.98
CA PHE A 45 8.11 -0.54 -10.79
C PHE A 45 8.40 -0.84 -9.32
N GLY A 46 8.92 0.14 -8.58
CA GLY A 46 9.18 0.01 -7.15
C GLY A 46 7.90 -0.31 -6.37
N PHE A 47 6.81 0.41 -6.65
CA PHE A 47 5.50 0.16 -6.03
C PHE A 47 4.96 -1.23 -6.37
N LEU A 48 5.03 -1.65 -7.64
CA LEU A 48 4.63 -3.01 -8.04
C LEU A 48 5.41 -4.09 -7.29
N ILE A 49 6.73 -3.94 -7.20
CA ILE A 49 7.60 -4.87 -6.45
C ILE A 49 7.19 -4.89 -4.98
N LEU A 50 6.95 -3.74 -4.37
CA LEU A 50 6.54 -3.61 -2.96
C LEU A 50 5.22 -4.35 -2.70
N VAL A 51 4.24 -4.22 -3.59
CA VAL A 51 2.95 -4.94 -3.50
C VAL A 51 3.15 -6.45 -3.65
N ILE A 52 4.01 -6.90 -4.57
CA ILE A 52 4.32 -8.33 -4.75
C ILE A 52 4.96 -8.90 -3.48
N ILE A 53 5.98 -8.22 -2.95
CA ILE A 53 6.66 -8.60 -1.71
C ILE A 53 5.65 -8.65 -0.56
N GLY A 54 4.81 -7.61 -0.41
CA GLY A 54 3.76 -7.58 0.61
C GLY A 54 2.82 -8.78 0.52
N ARG A 55 2.48 -9.22 -0.70
CA ARG A 55 1.68 -10.43 -0.93
C ARG A 55 2.39 -11.72 -0.49
N VAL A 56 3.69 -11.83 -0.75
CA VAL A 56 4.51 -12.98 -0.34
C VAL A 56 4.67 -13.02 1.18
N VAL A 57 4.98 -11.88 1.80
CA VAL A 57 5.11 -11.75 3.26
C VAL A 57 3.80 -12.10 3.95
N LEU A 58 2.65 -11.65 3.43
CA LEU A 58 1.33 -11.99 4.01
C LEU A 58 1.04 -13.51 4.02
N ARG A 59 1.65 -14.29 3.12
CA ARG A 59 1.54 -15.76 3.12
C ARG A 59 2.42 -16.41 4.19
N ARG A 60 3.51 -15.75 4.59
CA ARG A 60 4.52 -16.29 5.52
C ARG A 60 4.24 -15.89 6.97
N VAL A 61 3.63 -14.73 7.21
CA VAL A 61 3.40 -14.22 8.56
C VAL A 61 2.08 -14.75 9.13
N GLU A 62 2.13 -15.25 10.36
CA GLU A 62 0.95 -15.55 11.17
C GLU A 62 0.35 -14.24 11.68
N ILE A 63 -0.71 -13.81 10.99
CA ILE A 63 -1.49 -12.63 11.35
C ILE A 63 -2.90 -13.11 11.64
N ASP A 64 -3.54 -12.53 12.65
CA ASP A 64 -4.96 -12.66 12.92
C ASP A 64 -5.81 -12.68 11.63
N GLY A 65 -6.70 -13.66 11.51
CA GLY A 65 -7.44 -13.91 10.26
C GLY A 65 -8.23 -12.71 9.72
N VAL A 66 -8.68 -11.80 10.60
CA VAL A 66 -9.38 -10.57 10.22
C VAL A 66 -8.42 -9.56 9.56
N TYR A 67 -7.25 -9.32 10.17
CA TYR A 67 -6.24 -8.42 9.61
C TYR A 67 -5.67 -9.00 8.31
N ARG A 68 -5.47 -10.33 8.24
CA ARG A 68 -5.06 -11.01 7.01
C ARG A 68 -6.10 -10.82 5.88
N ALA A 69 -7.38 -10.90 6.18
CA ALA A 69 -8.44 -10.67 5.20
C ALA A 69 -8.48 -9.20 4.72
N LEU A 70 -8.29 -8.24 5.63
CA LEU A 70 -8.21 -6.81 5.30
C LEU A 70 -7.00 -6.50 4.44
N LEU A 71 -5.81 -6.93 4.86
CA LEU A 71 -4.56 -6.76 4.11
C LEU A 71 -4.65 -7.41 2.73
N ARG A 72 -5.27 -8.59 2.61
CA ARG A 72 -5.47 -9.25 1.31
C ARG A 72 -6.36 -8.42 0.38
N ARG A 73 -7.40 -7.78 0.90
CA ARG A 73 -8.27 -6.89 0.10
C ARG A 73 -7.51 -5.64 -0.34
N PHE A 74 -6.80 -5.00 0.59
CA PHE A 74 -5.97 -3.83 0.31
C PHE A 74 -4.92 -4.14 -0.76
N LEU A 75 -4.11 -5.19 -0.57
CA LEU A 75 -3.10 -5.64 -1.53
C LEU A 75 -3.70 -6.00 -2.90
N LYS A 76 -4.94 -6.52 -2.95
CA LYS A 76 -5.61 -6.79 -4.23
C LYS A 76 -5.90 -5.48 -4.98
N TRP A 77 -6.39 -4.46 -4.29
CA TRP A 77 -6.64 -3.14 -4.87
C TRP A 77 -5.35 -2.43 -5.25
N SER A 78 -4.37 -2.36 -4.35
CA SER A 78 -3.06 -1.77 -4.60
C SER A 78 -2.32 -2.46 -5.75
N PHE A 79 -2.52 -3.77 -5.94
CA PHE A 79 -1.95 -4.50 -7.09
C PHE A 79 -2.54 -4.05 -8.42
N TRP A 80 -3.86 -3.85 -8.49
CA TRP A 80 -4.49 -3.32 -9.71
C TRP A 80 -4.03 -1.88 -9.99
N LEU A 81 -3.93 -1.05 -8.95
CA LEU A 81 -3.41 0.32 -9.08
C LEU A 81 -1.93 0.34 -9.52
N ALA A 82 -1.11 -0.59 -9.01
CA ALA A 82 0.27 -0.74 -9.45
C ALA A 82 0.37 -1.12 -10.93
N ILE A 83 -0.47 -2.05 -11.41
CA ILE A 83 -0.54 -2.40 -12.84
C ILE A 83 -0.93 -1.17 -13.66
N VAL A 84 -1.96 -0.43 -13.26
CA VAL A 84 -2.38 0.80 -13.95
C VAL A 84 -1.22 1.81 -14.00
N LEU A 85 -0.48 1.97 -12.90
CA LEU A 85 0.67 2.87 -12.83
C LEU A 85 1.80 2.45 -13.78
N VAL A 86 2.09 1.14 -13.88
CA VAL A 86 3.08 0.61 -14.84
C VAL A 86 2.62 0.81 -16.28
N VAL A 87 1.34 0.54 -16.58
CA VAL A 87 0.77 0.78 -17.92
C VAL A 87 0.86 2.27 -18.28
N LEU A 88 0.55 3.17 -17.34
CA LEU A 88 0.73 4.61 -17.53
C LEU A 88 2.19 4.96 -17.79
N ALA A 89 3.13 4.38 -17.06
CA ALA A 89 4.55 4.59 -17.27
C ALA A 89 4.99 4.14 -18.68
N LEU A 90 4.57 2.96 -19.13
CA LEU A 90 4.88 2.49 -20.48
C LEU A 90 4.21 3.34 -21.57
N ALA A 91 2.95 3.71 -21.40
CA ALA A 91 2.23 4.60 -22.31
C ALA A 91 2.89 5.98 -22.43
N ARG A 92 3.48 6.46 -21.32
CA ARG A 92 4.29 7.66 -21.27
C ARG A 92 5.56 7.52 -22.11
N GLY A 93 6.23 6.37 -22.03
CA GLY A 93 7.40 6.05 -22.84
C GLY A 93 7.12 5.98 -24.34
N GLN A 94 5.90 5.60 -24.71
CA GLN A 94 5.44 5.59 -26.10
C GLN A 94 4.97 6.96 -26.61
N GLY A 95 4.94 7.99 -25.76
CA GLY A 95 4.53 9.34 -26.14
C GLY A 95 3.03 9.46 -26.42
N ILE A 96 2.17 8.63 -25.81
CA ILE A 96 0.72 8.76 -25.98
C ILE A 96 0.25 10.03 -25.29
N ARG A 97 -0.06 11.07 -26.09
CA ARG A 97 -0.37 12.45 -25.67
C ARG A 97 -1.27 12.55 -24.44
N ILE A 98 -2.43 11.89 -24.45
CA ILE A 98 -3.43 12.00 -23.37
C ILE A 98 -2.93 11.32 -22.08
N LEU A 99 -2.23 10.20 -22.19
CA LEU A 99 -1.72 9.45 -21.03
C LEU A 99 -0.41 10.02 -20.48
N ASN A 100 0.26 10.90 -21.22
CA ASN A 100 1.48 11.60 -20.82
C ASN A 100 1.23 12.78 -19.86
N MET A 101 -0.03 13.12 -19.58
CA MET A 101 -0.35 14.18 -18.61
C MET A 101 0.16 13.83 -17.20
N ARG A 102 0.59 14.85 -16.44
CA ARG A 102 1.05 14.69 -15.04
C ARG A 102 -0.10 14.39 -14.07
N LEU A 103 -1.33 14.59 -14.50
CA LEU A 103 -2.55 14.31 -13.74
C LEU A 103 -2.71 12.82 -13.38
N TRP A 104 -2.43 11.89 -14.31
CA TRP A 104 -2.75 10.47 -14.09
C TRP A 104 -2.04 9.84 -12.90
N PRO A 105 -0.71 10.03 -12.71
CA PRO A 105 -0.02 9.58 -11.50
C PRO A 105 -0.66 10.10 -10.21
N LEU A 106 -1.12 11.35 -10.20
CA LEU A 106 -1.76 11.96 -9.03
C LEU A 106 -3.13 11.36 -8.74
N VAL A 107 -3.91 11.05 -9.77
CA VAL A 107 -5.18 10.33 -9.62
C VAL A 107 -4.94 8.95 -9.02
N VAL A 108 -3.95 8.21 -9.49
CA VAL A 108 -3.60 6.89 -8.93
C VAL A 108 -3.15 7.02 -7.47
N LEU A 109 -2.32 8.03 -7.16
CA LEU A 109 -1.86 8.30 -5.80
C LEU A 109 -3.02 8.66 -4.86
N LEU A 110 -3.98 9.46 -5.33
CA LEU A 110 -5.19 9.81 -4.59
C LEU A 110 -6.04 8.56 -4.29
N LEU A 111 -6.23 7.68 -5.28
CA LEU A 111 -6.96 6.42 -5.09
C LEU A 111 -6.27 5.51 -4.07
N GLU A 112 -4.93 5.47 -4.09
CA GLU A 112 -4.17 4.70 -3.11
C GLU A 112 -4.29 5.29 -1.69
N LEU A 113 -4.29 6.63 -1.55
CA LEU A 113 -4.55 7.29 -0.28
C LEU A 113 -5.96 6.98 0.26
N ILE A 114 -6.97 6.96 -0.60
CA ILE A 114 -8.34 6.56 -0.22
C ILE A 114 -8.37 5.11 0.24
N ASN A 115 -7.72 4.20 -0.50
CA ASN A 115 -7.63 2.78 -0.16
C ASN A 115 -6.92 2.56 1.20
N LEU A 116 -5.83 3.29 1.43
CA LEU A 116 -5.09 3.26 2.69
C LEU A 116 -5.91 3.85 3.85
N GLY A 117 -6.57 4.99 3.63
CA GLY A 117 -7.48 5.60 4.59
C GLY A 117 -8.64 4.67 4.96
N TYR A 118 -9.20 3.95 3.99
CA TYR A 118 -10.25 2.95 4.23
C TYR A 118 -9.76 1.76 5.06
N LEU A 119 -8.51 1.31 4.86
CA LEU A 119 -7.90 0.27 5.68
C LEU A 119 -7.70 0.74 7.13
N VAL A 120 -7.13 1.94 7.33
CA VAL A 120 -6.94 2.54 8.65
C VAL A 120 -8.29 2.71 9.37
N TYR A 121 -9.29 3.24 8.69
CA TYR A 121 -10.65 3.39 9.22
C TYR A 121 -11.24 2.06 9.69
N GLN A 122 -11.09 1.00 8.89
CA GLN A 122 -11.57 -0.33 9.27
C GLN A 122 -10.81 -0.94 10.44
N LEU A 123 -9.49 -0.70 10.54
CA LEU A 123 -8.69 -1.15 11.67
C LEU A 123 -9.19 -0.50 12.96
N VAL A 124 -9.29 0.83 12.98
CA VAL A 124 -9.74 1.61 14.15
C VAL A 124 -11.14 1.17 14.61
N ARG A 125 -12.08 0.92 13.68
CA ARG A 125 -13.44 0.49 14.04
C ARG A 125 -13.57 -0.97 14.50
N LYS A 126 -12.67 -1.88 14.09
CA LYS A 126 -12.81 -3.32 14.37
C LYS A 126 -12.11 -3.79 15.65
N GLU A 127 -11.13 -3.05 16.16
CA GLU A 127 -10.43 -3.41 17.41
C GLU A 127 -11.29 -3.48 18.69
N PRO A 128 -12.33 -2.63 18.92
CA PRO A 128 -13.06 -2.70 20.19
C PRO A 128 -13.96 -3.93 20.31
N LYS A 129 -14.34 -4.58 19.20
CA LYS A 129 -15.33 -5.70 19.22
C LYS A 129 -14.72 -7.05 19.56
N LYS A 130 -13.43 -7.29 19.27
CA LYS A 130 -12.77 -8.57 19.58
C LYS A 130 -12.30 -8.68 21.03
N LYS A 131 -11.87 -7.58 21.65
CA LYS A 131 -11.49 -7.60 23.08
C LYS A 131 -12.67 -7.98 23.98
N SER A 132 -13.90 -7.61 23.60
CA SER A 132 -15.10 -7.97 24.36
C SER A 132 -15.55 -9.42 24.14
N GLU A 133 -15.49 -9.94 22.91
CA GLU A 133 -15.79 -11.35 22.63
C GLU A 133 -14.78 -12.31 23.25
N VAL A 134 -13.47 -12.02 23.15
CA VAL A 134 -12.45 -12.86 23.79
C VAL A 134 -12.60 -12.84 25.31
N LYS A 135 -12.88 -11.68 25.93
CA LYS A 135 -13.23 -11.63 27.36
C LYS A 135 -14.46 -12.50 27.68
N ARG A 136 -15.53 -12.40 26.90
CA ARG A 136 -16.76 -13.21 27.11
C ARG A 136 -16.52 -14.71 26.95
N VAL A 137 -15.76 -15.15 25.96
CA VAL A 137 -15.44 -16.58 25.77
C VAL A 137 -14.54 -17.08 26.89
N THR A 138 -13.56 -16.28 27.33
CA THR A 138 -12.66 -16.63 28.44
C THR A 138 -13.43 -16.70 29.76
N GLU A 139 -14.35 -15.77 29.97
CA GLU A 139 -15.25 -15.74 31.13
C GLU A 139 -16.21 -16.94 31.12
N TYR A 140 -16.82 -17.26 29.97
CA TYR A 140 -17.70 -18.43 29.81
C TYR A 140 -16.96 -19.75 30.02
N GLN A 141 -15.72 -19.87 29.51
CA GLN A 141 -14.87 -21.04 29.72
C GLN A 141 -14.47 -21.26 31.18
N LYS A 142 -14.47 -20.21 32.02
CA LYS A 142 -14.24 -20.34 33.47
C LYS A 142 -15.36 -21.12 34.16
N TYR A 143 -16.58 -21.06 33.63
CA TYR A 143 -17.76 -21.73 34.18
C TYR A 143 -18.04 -23.10 33.54
N LEU A 144 -17.35 -23.47 32.46
CA LEU A 144 -17.48 -24.78 31.86
C LEU A 144 -16.67 -25.83 32.66
N PRO A 145 -17.29 -26.96 33.06
CA PRO A 145 -16.58 -28.00 33.78
C PRO A 145 -15.44 -28.56 32.92
N ARG A 146 -14.20 -28.44 33.44
CA ARG A 146 -13.01 -28.93 32.76
C ARG A 146 -13.14 -30.45 32.58
N LYS A 147 -13.28 -30.92 31.32
CA LYS A 147 -13.23 -32.34 31.01
C LYS A 147 -11.88 -32.91 31.46
N LYS A 148 -11.90 -33.75 32.51
CA LYS A 148 -10.73 -34.53 32.91
C LYS A 148 -10.31 -35.40 31.74
N LYS A 149 -9.10 -35.19 31.21
CA LYS A 149 -8.51 -36.09 30.20
C LYS A 149 -8.39 -37.47 30.85
N LYS A 150 -9.16 -38.46 30.37
CA LYS A 150 -8.93 -39.87 30.71
C LYS A 150 -7.55 -40.25 30.18
N GLN A 151 -6.62 -40.51 31.08
CA GLN A 151 -5.36 -41.15 30.75
C GLN A 151 -5.69 -42.55 30.23
N LEU A 152 -5.58 -42.76 28.91
CA LEU A 152 -5.52 -44.11 28.37
C LEU A 152 -4.21 -44.73 28.86
N LYS A 153 -4.31 -45.60 29.87
CA LYS A 153 -3.28 -46.58 30.17
C LYS A 153 -3.25 -47.57 29.01
N THR A 154 -2.32 -47.39 28.09
CA THR A 154 -1.84 -48.46 27.22
C THR A 154 -1.20 -49.51 28.12
N THR A 155 -1.80 -50.70 28.14
CA THR A 155 -1.24 -51.93 28.70
C THR A 155 -0.71 -52.74 27.53
#